data_AF-A0A6M8HV72-F1
#
_entry.id   AF-A0A6M8HV72-F1
#
_cell.length_a   1.000
_cell.length_b   1.000
_cell.length_c   1.000
_cell.angle_alpha   90.00
_cell.angle_beta   90.00
_cell.angle_gamma   90.00
#
_symmetry.space_group_name_H-M   'P 1'
#
loop_
_entity.id
_entity.type
_entity.pdbx_description
1 polymer ?
#
loop_
_entity_poly.entity_id
_entity_poly.type
_entity_poly.pdbx_seq_one_letter_code
_entity_poly.pdbx_strand_id
1 'polypeptide(L)'
;MLVLAAARTSTSNTGRWARIHQHNWAKIRCHSHRIAPWVSGLSAMVAGAVLVPVGVAIGHPLVALLGFPVLGFGTGLAYRLSLVVLTKGSEPARQGALASLYGAVTYGAATVGSLAAGLIGNLIGLKSTIVGIFLLIAVFSAWFTACAPRLRDGREIEVA
;
A
#
# COMPACT_ATOMS: atom_id res chain seq x y z
N MET A 1 16.99 34.96 -18.92
CA MET A 1 17.18 35.67 -17.63
C MET A 1 15.89 36.00 -16.87
N LEU A 2 14.69 36.00 -17.49
CA LEU A 2 13.44 36.31 -16.79
C LEU A 2 12.89 35.20 -15.86
N VAL A 3 13.32 33.93 -16.03
CA VAL A 3 12.83 32.79 -15.23
C VAL A 3 13.40 32.77 -13.80
N LEU A 4 14.55 33.43 -13.56
CA LEU A 4 15.18 33.49 -12.24
C LEU A 4 14.53 34.51 -11.29
N ALA A 5 13.77 35.48 -11.80
CA ALA A 5 13.12 36.50 -10.97
C ALA A 5 11.80 36.02 -10.34
N ALA A 6 11.10 35.07 -10.97
CA ALA A 6 9.84 34.51 -10.46
C ALA A 6 10.01 33.53 -9.28
N ALA A 7 11.23 33.01 -9.06
CA ALA A 7 11.50 32.07 -7.97
C ALA A 7 11.71 32.75 -6.60
N ARG A 8 11.95 34.08 -6.56
CA ARG A 8 12.35 34.78 -5.31
C ARG A 8 11.21 35.31 -4.45
N THR A 9 9.99 35.41 -4.96
CA THR A 9 8.83 35.93 -4.20
C THR A 9 8.00 34.83 -3.54
N SER A 10 8.30 33.55 -3.79
CA SER A 10 7.56 32.40 -3.26
C SER A 10 8.25 31.72 -2.07
N THR A 11 8.88 32.49 -1.17
CA THR A 11 9.53 31.94 0.02
C THR A 11 8.92 32.43 1.34
N SER A 12 8.15 33.53 1.35
CA SER A 12 7.53 34.04 2.58
C SER A 12 6.22 33.35 2.96
N ASN A 13 5.52 32.72 2.00
CA ASN A 13 4.22 32.08 2.26
C ASN A 13 4.30 30.55 2.44
N THR A 14 5.43 29.92 2.08
CA THR A 14 5.61 28.46 2.19
C THR A 14 5.53 27.97 3.64
N GLY A 15 6.00 28.77 4.60
CA GLY A 15 5.92 28.44 6.03
C GLY A 15 4.49 28.43 6.61
N ARG A 16 3.53 29.15 6.00
CA ARG A 16 2.13 29.17 6.47
C ARG A 16 1.37 27.92 6.03
N TRP A 17 1.55 27.53 4.77
CA TRP A 17 0.95 26.30 4.21
C TRP A 17 1.52 25.04 4.85
N ALA A 18 2.82 25.01 5.15
CA ALA A 18 3.45 23.91 5.88
C ALA A 18 2.80 23.68 7.26
N ARG A 19 2.52 24.76 8.02
CA ARG A 19 1.87 24.67 9.33
C ARG A 19 0.41 24.22 9.27
N ILE A 20 -0.37 24.74 8.33
CA ILE A 20 -1.80 24.35 8.18
C ILE A 20 -1.91 22.87 7.78
N HIS A 21 -1.06 22.40 6.86
CA HIS A 21 -1.01 20.98 6.53
C HIS A 21 -0.62 20.13 7.73
N GLN A 22 0.46 20.48 8.45
CA GLN A 22 0.88 19.73 9.64
C GLN A 22 -0.24 19.59 10.68
N HIS A 23 -1.01 20.65 10.93
CA HIS A 23 -2.10 20.62 11.90
C HIS A 23 -3.28 19.72 11.47
N ASN A 24 -3.65 19.72 10.19
CA ASN A 24 -4.71 18.83 9.69
C ASN A 24 -4.28 17.35 9.68
N TRP A 25 -3.03 17.07 9.33
CA TRP A 25 -2.48 15.71 9.38
C TRP A 25 -2.38 15.15 10.81
N ALA A 26 -2.17 16.02 11.81
CA ALA A 26 -2.18 15.61 13.22
C ALA A 26 -3.58 15.15 13.66
N LYS A 27 -4.62 15.91 13.29
CA LYS A 27 -6.02 15.59 13.68
C LYS A 27 -6.52 14.28 13.05
N ILE A 28 -6.21 14.05 11.77
CA ILE A 28 -6.61 12.82 11.06
C ILE A 28 -5.89 11.59 11.63
N ARG A 29 -4.60 11.72 11.98
CA ARG A 29 -3.85 10.62 12.63
C ARG A 29 -4.49 10.23 13.97
N CYS A 30 -4.84 11.18 14.82
CA CYS A 30 -5.41 10.89 16.15
C CYS A 30 -6.73 10.10 16.10
N HIS A 31 -7.56 10.28 15.07
CA HIS A 31 -8.83 9.56 14.96
C HIS A 31 -8.64 8.13 14.44
N SER A 32 -7.79 7.95 13.43
CA SER A 32 -7.59 6.63 12.81
C SER A 32 -6.92 5.63 13.76
N HIS A 33 -6.04 6.09 14.66
CA HIS A 33 -5.36 5.23 15.64
C HIS A 33 -6.26 4.67 16.75
N ARG A 34 -7.43 5.25 17.02
CA ARG A 34 -8.32 4.76 18.08
C ARG A 34 -9.24 3.65 17.61
N ILE A 35 -9.63 3.66 16.34
CA ILE A 35 -10.71 2.79 15.84
C ILE A 35 -10.16 1.42 15.44
N ALA A 36 -8.90 1.32 15.00
CA ALA A 36 -8.35 0.06 14.52
C ALA A 36 -6.81 -0.03 14.57
N PRO A 37 -6.17 0.01 15.77
CA PRO A 37 -4.70 -0.10 15.88
C PRO A 37 -4.16 -1.46 15.39
N TRP A 38 -5.04 -2.45 15.26
CA TRP A 38 -4.75 -3.82 14.81
C TRP A 38 -4.89 -4.02 13.30
N VAL A 39 -5.52 -3.07 12.58
CA VAL A 39 -5.79 -3.24 11.16
C VAL A 39 -4.52 -2.90 10.37
N SER A 40 -3.87 -3.95 9.88
CA SER A 40 -2.82 -3.86 8.87
C SER A 40 -3.46 -3.89 7.49
N GLY A 41 -2.91 -3.16 6.51
CA GLY A 41 -3.33 -3.31 5.11
C GLY A 41 -3.29 -4.77 4.63
N LEU A 42 -2.40 -5.58 5.22
CA LEU A 42 -2.30 -7.01 4.91
C LEU A 42 -3.51 -7.83 5.36
N SER A 43 -4.20 -7.49 6.47
CA SER A 43 -5.37 -8.26 6.88
C SER A 43 -6.55 -8.05 5.91
N ALA A 44 -6.70 -6.83 5.41
CA ALA A 44 -7.63 -6.53 4.31
C ALA A 44 -7.24 -7.26 3.01
N MET A 45 -5.94 -7.34 2.70
CA MET A 45 -5.47 -8.14 1.55
C MET A 45 -5.79 -9.62 1.70
N VAL A 46 -5.54 -10.22 2.87
CA VAL A 46 -5.87 -11.63 3.14
C VAL A 46 -7.38 -11.86 2.97
N ALA A 47 -8.22 -10.99 3.53
CA ALA A 47 -9.66 -11.10 3.41
C ALA A 47 -10.12 -11.03 1.94
N GLY A 48 -9.64 -10.04 1.18
CA GLY A 48 -9.96 -9.91 -0.25
C GLY A 48 -9.45 -11.09 -1.08
N ALA A 49 -8.23 -11.56 -0.82
CA ALA A 49 -7.61 -12.69 -1.52
C ALA A 49 -8.31 -14.02 -1.24
N VAL A 50 -8.86 -14.24 -0.04
CA VAL A 50 -9.66 -15.43 0.28
C VAL A 50 -11.08 -15.35 -0.29
N LEU A 51 -11.66 -14.14 -0.38
CA LEU A 51 -13.04 -13.97 -0.87
C LEU A 51 -13.18 -14.37 -2.35
N VAL A 52 -12.14 -14.15 -3.17
CA VAL A 52 -12.11 -14.55 -4.58
C VAL A 52 -12.28 -16.07 -4.79
N PRO A 53 -11.38 -16.95 -4.28
CA PRO A 53 -11.53 -18.39 -4.44
C PRO A 53 -12.78 -18.94 -3.75
N VAL A 54 -13.22 -18.36 -2.62
CA VAL A 54 -14.50 -18.73 -1.98
C VAL A 54 -15.69 -18.42 -2.90
N GLY A 55 -15.72 -17.24 -3.52
CA GLY A 55 -16.77 -16.89 -4.48
C GLY A 55 -16.78 -17.82 -5.71
N VAL A 56 -15.59 -18.23 -6.18
CA VAL A 56 -15.45 -19.21 -7.27
C VAL A 56 -15.93 -20.60 -6.84
N ALA A 57 -15.64 -21.03 -5.61
CA ALA A 57 -16.04 -22.33 -5.09
C ALA A 57 -17.55 -22.46 -4.89
N ILE A 58 -18.21 -21.37 -4.43
CA ILE A 58 -19.66 -21.32 -4.23
C ILE A 58 -20.40 -21.06 -5.56
N GLY A 59 -19.70 -20.60 -6.61
CA GLY A 59 -20.29 -20.24 -7.89
C GLY A 59 -21.04 -18.91 -7.87
N HIS A 60 -20.75 -18.03 -6.90
CA HIS A 60 -21.43 -16.75 -6.73
C HIS A 60 -20.54 -15.58 -7.19
N PRO A 61 -20.71 -15.06 -8.41
CA PRO A 61 -19.78 -14.10 -9.01
C PRO A 61 -19.69 -12.78 -8.24
N LEU A 62 -20.76 -12.35 -7.57
CA LEU A 62 -20.73 -11.14 -6.74
C LEU A 62 -19.76 -11.25 -5.55
N VAL A 63 -19.60 -12.44 -4.98
CA VAL A 63 -18.68 -12.65 -3.85
C VAL A 63 -17.23 -12.53 -4.34
N ALA A 64 -16.93 -13.14 -5.50
CA ALA A 64 -15.63 -12.98 -6.14
C ALA A 64 -15.37 -11.52 -6.54
N LEU A 65 -16.38 -10.82 -7.07
CA LEU A 65 -16.29 -9.41 -7.45
C LEU A 65 -15.99 -8.51 -6.25
N LEU A 66 -16.61 -8.76 -5.09
CA LEU A 66 -16.33 -8.03 -3.85
C LEU A 66 -14.92 -8.28 -3.30
N GLY A 67 -14.29 -9.39 -3.65
CA GLY A 67 -12.92 -9.70 -3.24
C GLY A 67 -11.90 -8.71 -3.82
N PHE A 68 -12.08 -8.30 -5.08
CA PHE A 68 -11.17 -7.37 -5.76
C PHE A 68 -11.06 -5.98 -5.13
N PRO A 69 -12.15 -5.24 -4.81
CA PRO A 69 -12.04 -3.94 -4.17
C PRO A 69 -11.48 -4.04 -2.75
N VAL A 70 -11.82 -5.09 -2.00
CA VAL A 70 -11.26 -5.33 -0.65
C VAL A 70 -9.75 -5.57 -0.74
N LEU A 71 -9.31 -6.40 -1.68
CA LEU A 71 -7.90 -6.64 -1.94
C LEU A 71 -7.18 -5.36 -2.39
N GLY A 72 -7.75 -4.61 -3.34
CA GLY A 72 -7.20 -3.35 -3.82
C GLY A 72 -7.06 -2.30 -2.72
N PHE A 73 -8.06 -2.20 -1.84
CA PHE A 73 -8.01 -1.34 -0.66
C PHE A 73 -6.87 -1.74 0.28
N GLY A 74 -6.74 -3.05 0.58
CA GLY A 74 -5.64 -3.57 1.38
C GLY A 74 -4.26 -3.26 0.79
N THR A 75 -4.08 -3.49 -0.51
CA THR A 75 -2.84 -3.18 -1.23
C THR A 75 -2.52 -1.68 -1.19
N GLY A 76 -3.51 -0.81 -1.38
CA GLY A 76 -3.34 0.64 -1.32
C GLY A 76 -2.91 1.13 0.06
N LEU A 77 -3.48 0.55 1.12
CA LEU A 77 -3.07 0.84 2.50
C LEU A 77 -1.65 0.35 2.77
N ALA A 78 -1.32 -0.90 2.38
CA ALA A 78 0.01 -1.46 2.55
C ALA A 78 1.07 -0.62 1.82
N TYR A 79 0.80 -0.22 0.57
CA TYR A 79 1.68 0.63 -0.22
C TYR A 79 1.96 1.99 0.46
N ARG A 80 0.91 2.65 0.97
CA ARG A 80 1.07 3.94 1.67
C ARG A 80 1.89 3.79 2.96
N LEU A 81 1.64 2.75 3.75
CA LEU A 81 2.38 2.51 4.99
C LEU A 81 3.86 2.23 4.71
N SER A 82 4.16 1.40 3.71
CA SER A 82 5.54 1.13 3.29
C SER A 82 6.27 2.40 2.87
N LEU A 83 5.63 3.29 2.09
CA LEU A 83 6.23 4.57 1.71
C LEU A 83 6.50 5.47 2.92
N VAL A 84 5.57 5.54 3.89
CA VAL A 84 5.77 6.33 5.10
C VAL A 84 6.94 5.77 5.90
N VAL A 85 7.05 4.46 6.06
CA VAL A 85 8.16 3.81 6.78
C VAL A 85 9.49 4.05 6.06
N LEU A 86 9.53 3.92 4.74
CA LEU A 86 10.73 4.12 3.93
C LEU A 86 11.24 5.57 3.93
N THR A 87 10.32 6.54 3.99
CA THR A 87 10.68 7.97 3.90
C THR A 87 10.87 8.64 5.26
N LYS A 88 10.39 8.03 6.35
CA LYS A 88 10.55 8.56 7.71
C LYS A 88 12.04 8.67 8.07
N GLY A 89 12.46 9.86 8.52
CA GLY A 89 13.86 10.14 8.90
C GLY A 89 14.83 10.35 7.72
N SER A 90 14.37 10.20 6.48
CA SER A 90 15.20 10.44 5.29
C SER A 90 15.30 11.94 4.97
N GLU A 91 16.48 12.39 4.54
CA GLU A 91 16.67 13.74 4.00
C GLU A 91 15.72 14.03 2.83
N PRO A 92 15.17 15.25 2.69
CA PRO A 92 14.23 15.60 1.62
C PRO A 92 14.76 15.27 0.21
N ALA A 93 16.06 15.43 -0.02
CA ALA A 93 16.71 15.09 -1.29
C ALA A 93 16.68 13.58 -1.60
N ARG A 94 16.71 12.71 -0.58
CA ARG A 94 16.74 11.24 -0.74
C ARG A 94 15.34 10.62 -0.77
N GLN A 95 14.32 11.30 -0.25
CA GLN A 95 12.93 10.79 -0.23
C GLN A 95 12.40 10.48 -1.63
N GLY A 96 12.66 11.35 -2.62
CA GLY A 96 12.23 11.14 -4.00
C GLY A 96 12.89 9.92 -4.64
N ALA A 97 14.19 9.73 -4.42
CA ALA A 97 14.94 8.59 -4.94
C ALA A 97 14.46 7.26 -4.34
N LEU A 98 14.22 7.21 -3.03
CA LEU A 98 13.71 6.01 -2.35
C LEU A 98 12.29 5.66 -2.81
N ALA A 99 11.40 6.64 -2.93
CA ALA A 99 10.04 6.41 -3.42
C ALA A 99 10.02 5.92 -4.88
N SER A 100 10.89 6.48 -5.74
CA SER A 100 11.03 6.05 -7.12
C SER A 100 11.56 4.63 -7.24
N LEU A 101 12.60 4.29 -6.47
CA LEU A 101 13.16 2.93 -6.43
C LEU A 101 12.11 1.91 -5.95
N TYR A 102 11.38 2.25 -4.89
CA TYR A 102 10.30 1.40 -4.38
C TYR A 102 9.21 1.17 -5.43
N GLY A 103 8.80 2.22 -6.15
CA GLY A 103 7.86 2.13 -7.26
C GLY A 103 8.39 1.22 -8.38
N ALA A 104 9.64 1.42 -8.81
CA ALA A 104 10.27 0.61 -9.85
C ALA A 104 10.31 -0.88 -9.50
N VAL A 105 10.68 -1.22 -8.26
CA VAL A 105 10.69 -2.61 -7.77
C VAL A 105 9.27 -3.19 -7.74
N THR A 106 8.30 -2.41 -7.23
CA THR A 106 6.90 -2.88 -7.12
C THR A 106 6.28 -3.13 -8.49
N TYR A 107 6.48 -2.22 -9.45
CA TYR A 107 5.99 -2.40 -10.82
C TYR A 107 6.73 -3.51 -11.56
N GLY A 108 8.05 -3.63 -11.38
CA GLY A 108 8.83 -4.73 -11.94
C GLY A 108 8.31 -6.09 -11.45
N ALA A 109 8.09 -6.23 -10.13
CA ALA A 109 7.50 -7.44 -9.55
C ALA A 109 6.08 -7.72 -10.10
N ALA A 110 5.25 -6.67 -10.25
CA ALA A 110 3.91 -6.81 -10.81
C ALA A 110 3.94 -7.27 -12.29
N THR A 111 4.85 -6.73 -13.10
CA THR A 111 5.06 -7.15 -14.48
C THR A 111 5.49 -8.62 -14.56
N VAL A 112 6.51 -9.02 -13.79
CA VAL A 112 6.99 -10.41 -13.76
C VAL A 112 5.87 -11.35 -13.29
N GLY A 113 5.14 -10.99 -12.23
CA GLY A 113 4.02 -11.77 -11.73
C GLY A 113 2.90 -11.93 -12.76
N SER A 114 2.58 -10.86 -13.50
CA SER A 114 1.53 -10.89 -14.53
C SER A 114 1.93 -11.75 -15.73
N LEU A 115 3.20 -11.69 -16.15
CA LEU A 115 3.73 -12.56 -17.20
C LEU A 115 3.74 -14.03 -16.78
N ALA A 116 4.20 -14.33 -15.56
CA ALA A 116 4.19 -15.67 -15.01
C ALA A 116 2.76 -16.22 -14.89
N ALA A 117 1.81 -15.39 -14.43
CA ALA A 117 0.40 -15.75 -14.36
C ALA A 117 -0.19 -16.04 -15.75
N GLY A 118 0.14 -15.24 -16.76
CA GLY A 118 -0.29 -15.49 -18.14
C GLY A 118 0.27 -16.79 -18.70
N LEU A 119 1.56 -17.06 -18.48
CA LEU A 119 2.22 -18.28 -18.92
C LEU A 119 1.62 -19.52 -18.25
N ILE A 120 1.44 -19.50 -16.93
CA ILE A 120 0.82 -20.59 -16.16
C ILE A 120 -0.64 -20.77 -16.59
N GLY A 121 -1.37 -19.67 -16.79
CA GLY A 121 -2.74 -19.66 -17.30
C GLY A 121 -2.92 -20.39 -18.62
N ASN A 122 -1.94 -20.26 -19.52
CA ASN A 122 -1.94 -20.95 -20.80
C ASN A 122 -1.67 -22.47 -20.66
N LEU A 123 -0.95 -22.90 -19.61
CA LEU A 123 -0.58 -24.31 -19.41
C LEU A 123 -1.66 -25.11 -18.67
N ILE A 124 -2.21 -24.57 -17.58
CA ILE A 124 -3.13 -25.30 -16.67
C ILE A 124 -4.56 -24.76 -16.68
N GLY A 125 -4.82 -23.75 -17.51
CA GLY A 125 -6.11 -23.07 -17.60
C GLY A 125 -6.24 -21.88 -16.65
N LEU A 126 -7.06 -20.91 -17.07
CA LEU A 126 -7.23 -19.63 -16.38
C LEU A 126 -7.85 -19.77 -14.99
N LYS A 127 -8.86 -20.65 -14.83
CA LYS A 127 -9.57 -20.83 -13.55
C LYS A 127 -8.63 -21.33 -12.45
N SER A 128 -7.88 -22.41 -12.71
CA SER A 128 -6.94 -23.00 -11.73
C SER A 128 -5.82 -22.02 -11.39
N THR A 129 -5.32 -21.29 -12.38
CA THR A 129 -4.26 -20.30 -12.20
C THR A 129 -4.71 -19.14 -11.30
N ILE A 130 -5.89 -18.58 -11.56
CA ILE A 130 -6.44 -17.48 -10.74
C ILE A 130 -6.61 -17.94 -9.28
N VAL A 131 -7.23 -19.10 -9.06
CA VAL A 131 -7.43 -19.65 -7.70
C VAL A 131 -6.09 -19.86 -6.99
N GLY A 132 -5.12 -20.46 -7.67
CA GLY A 132 -3.78 -20.69 -7.13
C GLY A 132 -3.07 -19.39 -6.73
N ILE A 133 -3.09 -18.38 -7.60
CA ILE A 133 -2.45 -17.08 -7.33
C ILE A 133 -3.09 -16.40 -6.12
N PHE A 134 -4.43 -16.35 -6.05
CA PHE A 134 -5.10 -15.70 -4.91
C PHE A 134 -4.86 -16.44 -3.59
N LEU A 135 -4.82 -17.77 -3.61
CA LEU A 135 -4.44 -18.56 -2.43
C LEU A 135 -2.99 -18.30 -2.01
N LEU A 136 -2.05 -18.24 -2.97
CA LEU A 136 -0.66 -17.89 -2.67
C LEU A 136 -0.57 -16.49 -2.06
N ILE A 137 -1.25 -15.50 -2.63
CA ILE A 137 -1.30 -14.14 -2.08
C ILE A 137 -1.87 -14.16 -0.66
N ALA A 138 -2.93 -14.91 -0.39
CA ALA A 138 -3.52 -15.02 0.93
C ALA A 138 -2.54 -15.64 1.94
N VAL A 139 -1.85 -16.73 1.59
CA VAL A 139 -0.85 -17.40 2.45
C VAL A 139 0.35 -16.50 2.70
N PHE A 140 0.94 -15.90 1.66
CA PHE A 140 2.08 -15.00 1.82
C PHE A 140 1.68 -13.77 2.66
N SER A 141 0.52 -13.17 2.37
CA SER A 141 0.04 -12.01 3.13
C SER A 141 -0.22 -12.38 4.59
N ALA A 142 -0.80 -13.56 4.87
CA ALA A 142 -0.99 -14.08 6.22
C ALA A 142 0.35 -14.29 6.93
N TRP A 143 1.34 -14.89 6.25
CA TRP A 143 2.68 -15.08 6.78
C TRP A 143 3.34 -13.74 7.15
N PHE A 144 3.27 -12.76 6.25
CA PHE A 144 3.85 -11.44 6.47
C PHE A 144 3.09 -10.60 7.51
N THR A 145 1.84 -10.93 7.86
CA THR A 145 1.11 -10.21 8.92
C THR A 145 1.79 -10.30 10.29
N ALA A 146 2.58 -11.35 10.53
CA ALA A 146 3.35 -11.50 11.76
C ALA A 146 4.51 -10.49 11.87
N CYS A 147 5.09 -10.10 10.73
CA CYS A 147 6.25 -9.20 10.67
C CYS A 147 5.89 -7.77 10.23
N ALA A 148 4.64 -7.54 9.83
CA ALA A 148 4.25 -6.26 9.26
C ALA A 148 4.16 -5.16 10.31
N PRO A 149 4.73 -3.97 10.04
CA PRO A 149 4.64 -2.83 10.93
C PRO A 149 3.17 -2.46 11.14
N ARG A 150 2.73 -2.42 12.40
CA ARG A 150 1.37 -2.06 12.76
C ARG A 150 1.29 -0.55 12.94
N LEU A 151 0.10 0.01 12.75
CA LEU A 151 -0.16 1.43 13.03
C LEU A 151 0.16 1.81 14.50
N ARG A 152 0.20 0.85 15.42
CA ARG A 152 0.61 1.04 16.81
C ARG A 152 2.09 1.43 16.96
N ASP A 153 2.96 0.88 16.12
CA ASP A 153 4.42 0.92 16.31
C ASP A 153 5.01 2.30 15.94
N GLY A 154 4.21 3.16 15.29
CA GLY A 154 4.61 4.52 14.95
C GLY A 154 4.90 5.44 16.15
N ARG A 155 4.41 5.10 17.36
CA ARG A 155 4.55 5.94 18.58
C ARG A 155 5.91 5.84 19.24
N GLU A 156 6.56 4.68 19.20
CA GLU A 156 7.80 4.44 19.96
C GLU A 156 9.00 5.19 19.34
N ILE A 157 8.92 5.50 18.06
CA ILE A 157 9.99 6.17 17.29
C ILE A 157 9.95 7.69 17.44
N GLU A 158 8.91 8.27 18.06
CA GLU A 158 8.81 9.73 18.28
C GLU A 158 9.40 10.16 19.63
N VAL A 159 9.74 9.20 20.49
CA VAL A 159 10.29 9.42 21.85
C VAL A 159 11.79 9.09 21.93
N ALA A 160 12.35 8.45 20.90
CA ALA A 160 13.78 8.13 20.77
C ALA A 160 14.45 9.13 19.80
#